data_AF-A0A821WB72-F1
#
_entry.id   AF-A0A821WB72-F1
#
_cell.length_a   1.000
_cell.length_b   1.000
_cell.length_c   1.000
_cell.angle_alpha   90.00
_cell.angle_beta   90.00
_cell.angle_gamma   90.00
#
_symmetry.space_group_name_H-M   'P 1'
#
loop_
_entity.id
_entity.type
_entity.pdbx_description
1 polymer ?
#
loop_
_entity_poly.entity_id
_entity_poly.type
_entity_poly.pdbx_seq_one_letter_code
_entity_poly.pdbx_strand_id
1 'polypeptide(L)'
;MLFLFFILFEYVLCGQTAILLCDFETICNDFIIDKNWGLTDGLHPQSNDHDHTLNTSSGHYLFYTPQKLPPFYDINAEIKTKDWLQVSTDRTICFRMWYYTPQFTLPFTIQLVQGDDAQLARIIASIPGKDPTIDDWTFINVPLPPEKIKIAIRLNVSTVPLTFDDLSVDYCDEPRPSPPTNLYTCDFESSCIEDFSSLPNYTYQWLVMKASDAIIMESQAPSVDFTFGNQSGHYVFVPNSNITKAGNVGYLALQTSFNITTNESFCLNFQYYNYGQTAAGNLNVYAQLSESSETVRKLWPPIGRQHIYTRDKWIWGIVNLPVGYYSLLFRVDTTGTNPYSFALDNISITSCDYPPSTFTDDNAGLLSFSCNFDNLTMCEMENGDRFTRPTHNFTIVTGDTVPNRKLGPTRDHTSNSSTGGFIYWNRQLPFTPTDLGYIHPPKPIAVDLSMCIRFAYYIKSSIYNKNDTTLAVTVGGCLGATLWYIYTDDSQGWQVIILPVPKVACMESFYFTVYQKLPVEVSVALDDIAIEHCNTLSPTTTSI
;
A
#
# COMPACT_ATOMS: atom_id res chain seq x y z
N MET A 1 12.45 69.07 42.20
CA MET A 1 12.69 69.05 40.74
C MET A 1 13.22 67.66 40.43
N LEU A 2 12.30 66.74 40.13
CA LEU A 2 12.53 65.30 40.10
C LEU A 2 13.02 64.84 38.71
N PHE A 3 14.11 64.06 38.76
CA PHE A 3 14.50 62.93 37.90
C PHE A 3 14.79 63.12 36.40
N LEU A 4 16.10 63.02 36.10
CA LEU A 4 16.65 62.31 34.94
C LEU A 4 16.10 60.86 34.92
N PHE A 5 15.52 60.42 33.80
CA PHE A 5 15.59 59.06 33.24
C PHE A 5 14.76 59.04 31.94
N PHE A 6 15.41 59.26 30.79
CA PHE A 6 14.83 59.03 29.46
C PHE A 6 15.95 58.59 28.51
N ILE A 7 16.41 57.35 28.69
CA ILE A 7 17.15 56.60 27.67
C ILE A 7 16.65 55.14 27.78
N LEU A 8 16.39 54.54 26.61
CA LEU A 8 15.98 53.14 26.34
C LEU A 8 14.54 52.78 26.68
N PHE A 9 13.61 52.95 25.72
CA PHE A 9 12.49 52.02 25.50
C PHE A 9 11.77 52.31 24.16
N GLU A 10 12.41 52.04 23.03
CA GLU A 10 11.71 51.79 21.74
C GLU A 10 12.49 50.76 20.91
N TYR A 11 12.54 49.53 21.42
CA TYR A 11 12.74 48.30 20.64
C TYR A 11 11.86 47.22 21.28
N VAL A 12 10.55 47.40 21.16
CA VAL A 12 9.56 46.32 21.37
C VAL A 12 8.61 46.36 20.19
N LEU A 13 9.12 46.01 19.02
CA LEU A 13 8.29 45.61 17.89
C LEU A 13 8.03 44.11 18.03
N CYS A 14 6.86 43.82 18.59
CA CYS A 14 6.02 42.65 18.36
C CYS A 14 6.73 41.30 18.21
N GLY A 15 7.02 40.64 19.34
CA GLY A 15 7.26 39.20 19.35
C GLY A 15 5.96 38.46 19.05
N GLN A 16 5.75 38.05 17.80
CA GLN A 16 5.03 36.79 17.57
C GLN A 16 6.02 35.69 17.92
N THR A 17 5.72 34.93 18.96
CA THR A 17 6.48 33.71 19.29
C THR A 17 6.37 32.77 18.10
N ALA A 18 7.50 32.37 17.52
CA ALA A 18 7.55 31.38 16.46
C ALA A 18 6.75 30.12 16.84
N ILE A 19 6.19 29.42 15.84
CA ILE A 19 5.35 28.23 16.06
C ILE A 19 6.15 27.12 16.75
N LEU A 20 7.39 26.93 16.32
CA LEU A 20 8.42 26.14 17.01
C LEU A 20 9.72 26.93 17.01
N LEU A 21 10.48 26.87 18.10
CA LEU A 21 11.77 27.54 18.20
C LEU A 21 12.76 26.73 19.05
N CYS A 22 13.99 26.66 18.56
CA CYS A 22 15.11 26.08 19.28
C CYS A 22 16.40 26.79 18.86
N ASP A 23 16.84 27.69 19.73
CA ASP A 23 18.09 28.45 19.66
C ASP A 23 19.24 27.79 20.44
N PHE A 24 18.98 26.61 21.04
CA PHE A 24 19.93 25.79 21.80
C PHE A 24 20.56 26.41 23.06
N GLU A 25 20.33 27.70 23.34
CA GLU A 25 20.71 28.35 24.60
C GLU A 25 19.87 27.90 25.79
N THR A 26 18.72 27.29 25.48
CA THR A 26 17.82 26.71 26.47
C THR A 26 17.34 25.32 26.05
N ILE A 27 16.56 24.67 26.92
CA ILE A 27 16.05 23.31 26.63
C ILE A 27 15.03 23.37 25.48
N CYS A 28 15.42 22.81 24.34
CA CYS A 28 14.54 22.65 23.19
C CYS A 28 13.57 21.48 23.34
N ASN A 29 12.30 21.77 23.64
CA ASN A 29 11.26 20.73 23.79
C ASN A 29 10.49 20.42 22.49
N ASP A 30 10.65 21.26 21.47
CA ASP A 30 9.90 21.19 20.20
C ASP A 30 10.51 20.19 19.20
N PHE A 31 11.77 19.83 19.40
CA PHE A 31 12.53 18.94 18.51
C PHE A 31 13.05 17.72 19.27
N ILE A 32 13.01 16.57 18.60
CA ILE A 32 13.64 15.33 19.02
C ILE A 32 14.94 15.20 18.21
N ILE A 33 16.06 15.26 18.92
CA ILE A 33 17.41 15.20 18.37
C ILE A 33 17.94 13.78 18.60
N ASP A 34 18.43 13.11 17.55
CA ASP A 34 18.99 11.78 17.70
C ASP A 34 20.38 11.77 18.40
N LYS A 35 20.85 10.57 18.74
CA LYS A 35 22.12 10.34 19.44
C LYS A 35 23.39 10.65 18.66
N ASN A 36 23.29 10.93 17.35
CA ASN A 36 24.41 11.23 16.48
C ASN A 36 24.72 12.74 16.44
N TRP A 37 23.84 13.56 17.00
CA TRP A 37 24.04 14.98 17.24
C TRP A 37 24.49 15.22 18.68
N GLY A 38 25.42 16.16 18.86
CA GLY A 38 25.86 16.65 20.17
C GLY A 38 25.68 18.16 20.26
N LEU A 39 25.34 18.65 21.46
CA LEU A 39 25.36 20.08 21.76
C LEU A 39 26.81 20.51 22.03
N THR A 40 27.26 21.61 21.43
CA THR A 40 28.62 22.16 21.59
C THR A 40 28.60 23.68 21.56
N ASP A 41 29.75 24.31 21.84
CA ASP A 41 30.01 25.73 21.73
C ASP A 41 31.18 26.04 20.76
N GLY A 42 31.50 27.32 20.61
CA GLY A 42 32.56 27.84 19.73
C GLY A 42 33.99 27.43 20.11
N LEU A 43 34.19 26.67 21.18
CA LEU A 43 35.51 26.13 21.54
C LEU A 43 35.81 24.80 20.83
N HIS A 44 34.85 24.25 20.09
CA HIS A 44 35.00 22.95 19.44
C HIS A 44 35.83 23.02 18.15
N PRO A 45 36.89 22.19 17.96
CA PRO A 45 37.91 22.40 16.91
C PRO A 45 37.46 22.18 15.45
N GLN A 46 36.23 21.68 15.25
CA GLN A 46 35.68 21.32 13.93
C GLN A 46 34.34 22.00 13.63
N SER A 47 33.94 22.98 14.43
CA SER A 47 32.73 23.78 14.25
C SER A 47 33.07 25.24 13.92
N ASN A 48 32.05 26.09 13.77
CA ASN A 48 32.26 27.54 13.78
C ASN A 48 32.84 27.96 15.15
N ASP A 49 33.56 29.08 15.22
CA ASP A 49 34.16 29.59 16.45
C ASP A 49 33.20 30.44 17.29
N HIS A 50 32.01 30.68 16.76
CA HIS A 50 30.91 31.39 17.42
C HIS A 50 29.56 30.77 17.06
N ASP A 51 28.68 30.75 18.06
CA ASP A 51 27.26 30.44 17.95
C ASP A 51 26.51 31.53 17.15
N HIS A 52 25.44 31.16 16.44
CA HIS A 52 24.68 32.12 15.64
C HIS A 52 23.77 33.02 16.51
N THR A 53 23.14 32.45 17.54
CA THR A 53 22.14 33.13 18.38
C THR A 53 22.72 34.36 19.11
N LEU A 54 23.84 34.16 19.80
CA LEU A 54 24.52 35.14 20.65
C LEU A 54 25.72 35.78 19.96
N ASN A 55 26.20 35.21 18.85
CA ASN A 55 27.44 35.60 18.18
C ASN A 55 28.64 35.60 19.15
N THR A 56 28.72 34.55 19.99
CA THR A 56 29.82 34.39 20.95
C THR A 56 30.36 32.96 20.93
N SER A 57 31.58 32.77 21.42
CA SER A 57 32.18 31.45 21.59
C SER A 57 31.55 30.62 22.72
N SER A 58 30.65 31.21 23.53
CA SER A 58 30.00 30.56 24.67
C SER A 58 28.54 30.19 24.41
N GLY A 59 27.98 30.56 23.26
CA GLY A 59 26.67 30.08 22.84
C GLY A 59 26.74 28.64 22.35
N HIS A 60 25.59 27.99 22.26
CA HIS A 60 25.44 26.56 22.04
C HIS A 60 24.74 26.28 20.72
N TYR A 61 25.20 25.26 19.99
CA TYR A 61 24.56 24.78 18.76
C TYR A 61 24.77 23.27 18.60
N LEU A 62 24.08 22.67 17.62
CA LEU A 62 24.24 21.25 17.32
C LEU A 62 25.42 20.98 16.40
N PHE A 63 26.17 19.94 16.72
CA PHE A 63 27.28 19.40 15.94
C PHE A 63 27.05 17.93 15.62
N TYR A 64 27.12 17.58 14.34
CA TYR A 64 27.07 16.21 13.85
C TYR A 64 28.48 15.60 13.82
N THR A 65 28.64 14.48 14.51
CA THR A 65 29.89 13.70 14.45
C THR A 65 29.70 12.46 13.56
N PRO A 66 30.32 12.40 12.37
CA PRO A 66 30.19 11.22 11.51
C PRO A 66 30.82 9.97 12.15
N GLN A 67 30.04 8.91 12.34
CA GLN A 67 30.56 7.62 12.83
C GLN A 67 31.29 6.87 11.70
N LYS A 68 32.51 6.39 11.95
CA LYS A 68 33.22 5.44 11.07
C LYS A 68 32.58 4.06 11.17
N LEU A 69 31.47 3.81 10.46
CA LEU A 69 30.87 2.47 10.35
C LEU A 69 30.78 2.01 8.88
N PRO A 70 30.74 0.69 8.61
CA PRO A 70 30.64 0.15 7.25
C PRO A 70 29.35 0.59 6.54
N PRO A 71 29.36 0.72 5.20
CA PRO A 71 28.28 1.28 4.38
C PRO A 71 26.95 0.50 4.36
N PHE A 72 26.79 -0.53 5.20
CA PHE A 72 25.61 -1.41 5.23
C PHE A 72 24.64 -1.14 6.38
N TYR A 73 24.93 -0.18 7.27
CA TYR A 73 23.99 0.26 8.30
C TYR A 73 23.32 1.57 7.88
N ASP A 74 21.99 1.57 7.90
CA ASP A 74 21.13 2.72 7.64
C ASP A 74 21.30 3.77 8.77
N ILE A 75 22.38 4.57 8.69
CA ILE A 75 22.74 5.61 9.69
C ILE A 75 22.10 6.95 9.32
N ASN A 76 20.78 7.03 9.38
CA ASN A 76 20.11 8.32 9.24
C ASN A 76 20.32 9.13 10.52
N ALA A 77 21.15 10.17 10.45
CA ALA A 77 21.19 11.22 11.48
C ALA A 77 19.92 12.06 11.35
N GLU A 78 19.06 12.02 12.36
CA GLU A 78 17.70 12.58 12.31
C GLU A 78 17.47 13.64 13.40
N ILE A 79 16.98 14.81 13.00
CA ILE A 79 16.33 15.78 13.89
C ILE A 79 14.90 15.91 13.42
N LYS A 80 13.91 15.75 14.30
CA LYS A 80 12.49 15.83 13.93
C LYS A 80 11.69 16.69 14.88
N THR A 81 10.59 17.27 14.42
CA THR A 81 9.65 17.91 15.35
C THR A 81 9.10 16.87 16.33
N LYS A 82 8.75 17.27 17.54
CA LYS A 82 8.16 16.37 18.53
C LYS A 82 6.75 15.99 18.12
N ASP A 83 5.94 17.00 17.86
CA ASP A 83 4.52 16.88 17.54
C ASP A 83 4.24 17.18 16.05
N TRP A 84 3.04 16.81 15.64
CA TRP A 84 2.50 17.14 14.32
C TRP A 84 2.15 18.63 14.26
N LEU A 85 2.57 19.29 13.19
CA LEU A 85 2.21 20.67 12.92
C LEU A 85 0.88 20.70 12.17
N GLN A 86 -0.12 21.30 12.81
CA GLN A 86 -1.38 21.72 12.17
C GLN A 86 -1.14 23.10 11.56
N VAL A 87 -0.98 23.15 10.23
CA VAL A 87 -0.67 24.39 9.52
C VAL A 87 -1.92 25.26 9.49
N SER A 88 -1.87 26.43 10.13
CA SER A 88 -2.90 27.45 10.00
C SER A 88 -3.00 27.87 8.53
N THR A 89 -4.23 27.95 8.01
CA THR A 89 -4.49 28.15 6.58
C THR A 89 -4.34 29.58 6.10
N ASP A 90 -3.98 30.53 6.97
CA ASP A 90 -4.01 31.97 6.67
C ASP A 90 -2.65 32.53 6.22
N ARG A 91 -1.54 31.82 6.46
CA ARG A 91 -0.17 32.25 6.12
C ARG A 91 0.72 31.05 5.80
N THR A 92 1.63 31.19 4.84
CA THR A 92 2.65 30.16 4.55
C THR A 92 3.56 30.03 5.76
N ILE A 93 3.83 28.79 6.20
CA ILE A 93 4.84 28.51 7.22
C ILE A 93 6.12 28.00 6.54
N CYS A 94 7.26 28.36 7.12
CA CYS A 94 8.57 28.01 6.64
C CYS A 94 9.31 27.27 7.73
N PHE A 95 10.02 26.21 7.33
CA PHE A 95 11.11 25.67 8.13
C PHE A 95 12.35 26.53 7.89
N ARG A 96 12.97 27.00 8.97
CA ARG A 96 14.14 27.85 8.96
C ARG A 96 15.22 27.26 9.85
N MET A 97 16.47 27.39 9.41
CA MET A 97 17.63 27.04 10.23
C MET A 97 18.88 27.72 9.69
N TRP A 98 19.90 27.79 10.53
CA TRP A 98 21.25 28.15 10.14
C TRP A 98 22.13 26.92 10.16
N TYR A 99 23.04 26.84 9.18
CA TYR A 99 24.03 25.77 9.13
C TYR A 99 25.42 26.28 8.81
N TYR A 100 26.43 25.60 9.33
CA TYR A 100 27.82 25.84 8.99
C TYR A 100 28.54 24.53 8.67
N THR A 101 29.46 24.60 7.72
CA THR A 101 30.28 23.47 7.29
C THR A 101 31.71 23.98 7.05
N PRO A 102 32.75 23.40 7.67
CA PRO A 102 34.13 23.89 7.55
C PRO A 102 34.84 23.50 6.24
N GLN A 103 34.28 22.61 5.40
CA GLN A 103 34.89 22.16 4.13
C GLN A 103 33.84 21.94 3.03
N PHE A 104 34.29 21.83 1.77
CA PHE A 104 33.48 21.52 0.58
C PHE A 104 32.58 20.30 0.83
N THR A 105 31.26 20.48 0.83
CA THR A 105 30.28 19.44 1.12
C THR A 105 29.49 19.00 -0.12
N LEU A 106 29.24 17.69 -0.22
CA LEU A 106 28.17 17.12 -1.05
C LEU A 106 26.81 17.58 -0.51
N PRO A 107 25.75 17.68 -1.34
CA PRO A 107 24.43 18.14 -0.89
C PRO A 107 23.84 17.24 0.21
N PHE A 108 23.12 17.82 1.16
CA PHE A 108 22.30 17.09 2.15
C PHE A 108 20.81 17.39 1.96
N THR A 109 19.92 16.52 2.46
CA THR A 109 18.47 16.64 2.19
C THR A 109 17.69 16.98 3.45
N ILE A 110 16.76 17.93 3.35
CA ILE A 110 15.72 18.14 4.36
C ILE A 110 14.47 17.40 3.88
N GLN A 111 13.94 16.51 4.74
CA GLN A 111 12.77 15.71 4.43
C GLN A 111 11.58 16.15 5.29
N LEU A 112 10.39 16.18 4.70
CA LEU A 112 9.16 16.12 5.48
C LEU A 112 8.87 14.66 5.73
N VAL A 113 8.74 14.29 6.99
CA VAL A 113 8.16 13.01 7.36
C VAL A 113 6.64 13.16 7.26
N GLN A 114 6.05 12.41 6.34
CA GLN A 114 4.60 12.37 6.17
C GLN A 114 4.08 11.04 6.73
N GLY A 115 3.02 11.08 7.53
CA GLY A 115 2.60 9.99 8.41
C GLY A 115 3.51 9.76 9.63
N ASP A 116 3.07 8.95 10.60
CA ASP A 116 3.90 8.57 11.75
C ASP A 116 4.99 7.52 11.42
N ASP A 117 5.21 7.29 10.12
CA ASP A 117 6.22 6.38 9.57
C ASP A 117 7.33 7.19 8.91
N ALA A 118 8.51 7.14 9.54
CA ALA A 118 9.70 7.84 9.10
C ALA A 118 10.08 7.51 7.64
N GLN A 119 9.71 6.34 7.10
CA GLN A 119 10.12 5.97 5.74
C GLN A 119 9.15 6.40 4.63
N LEU A 120 8.02 7.03 4.97
CA LEU A 120 7.17 7.73 4.01
C LEU A 120 7.51 9.24 3.97
N ALA A 121 8.78 9.56 4.17
CA ALA A 121 9.26 10.92 4.14
C ALA A 121 9.44 11.42 2.70
N ARG A 122 8.75 12.51 2.35
CA ARG A 122 8.97 13.27 1.12
C ARG A 122 10.18 14.19 1.31
N ILE A 123 11.10 14.19 0.36
CA ILE A 123 12.14 15.23 0.30
C ILE A 123 11.45 16.54 -0.14
N ILE A 124 11.49 17.58 0.70
CA ILE A 124 10.96 18.91 0.34
C ILE A 124 12.02 19.88 -0.12
N ALA A 125 13.25 19.69 0.35
CA ALA A 125 14.38 20.48 -0.08
C ALA A 125 15.62 19.59 -0.11
N SER A 126 16.35 19.67 -1.22
CA SER A 126 17.73 19.19 -1.29
C SER A 126 18.62 20.42 -1.18
N ILE A 127 19.36 20.52 -0.08
CA ILE A 127 20.21 21.66 0.21
C ILE A 127 21.55 21.45 -0.49
N PRO A 128 21.93 22.32 -1.44
CA PRO A 128 23.22 22.23 -2.09
C PRO A 128 24.35 22.48 -1.07
N GLY A 129 25.54 21.97 -1.37
CA GLY A 129 26.75 22.31 -0.60
C GLY A 129 26.96 23.83 -0.52
N LYS A 130 27.52 24.29 0.59
CA LYS A 130 27.79 25.71 0.86
C LYS A 130 28.84 26.28 -0.12
N ASP A 131 28.67 27.53 -0.55
CA ASP A 131 29.68 28.25 -1.33
C ASP A 131 30.97 28.42 -0.49
N PRO A 132 32.14 27.98 -0.98
CA PRO A 132 33.40 28.06 -0.22
C PRO A 132 33.91 29.49 0.03
N THR A 133 33.30 30.51 -0.58
CA THR A 133 33.62 31.92 -0.31
C THR A 133 32.93 32.49 0.92
N ILE A 134 31.92 31.79 1.45
CA ILE A 134 31.21 32.18 2.66
C ILE A 134 31.85 31.43 3.83
N ASP A 135 32.51 32.13 4.75
CA ASP A 135 33.19 31.52 5.91
C ASP A 135 32.31 31.48 7.18
N ASP A 136 31.03 31.78 7.04
CA ASP A 136 30.12 31.98 8.18
C ASP A 136 28.79 31.23 8.02
N TRP A 137 27.89 31.31 9.00
CA TRP A 137 26.58 30.67 9.00
C TRP A 137 25.80 30.93 7.70
N THR A 138 25.12 29.91 7.20
CA THR A 138 24.26 29.98 6.01
C THR A 138 22.82 29.74 6.38
N PHE A 139 21.94 30.64 5.94
CA PHE A 139 20.50 30.58 6.23
C PHE A 139 19.76 29.71 5.23
N ILE A 140 18.83 28.89 5.75
CA ILE A 140 17.90 28.11 4.95
C ILE A 140 16.48 28.55 5.30
N ASN A 141 15.65 28.75 4.26
CA ASN A 141 14.23 29.06 4.38
C ASN A 141 13.45 28.20 3.40
N VAL A 142 12.72 27.20 3.91
CA VAL A 142 11.97 26.24 3.10
C VAL A 142 10.47 26.40 3.35
N PRO A 143 9.69 26.87 2.37
CA PRO A 143 8.22 26.88 2.45
C PRO A 143 7.68 25.46 2.63
N LEU A 144 6.74 25.28 3.55
CA LEU A 144 6.11 23.99 3.84
C LEU A 144 4.71 23.91 3.20
N PRO A 145 4.26 22.71 2.80
CA PRO A 145 2.93 22.52 2.22
C PRO A 145 1.82 22.78 3.25
N PRO A 146 0.61 23.17 2.80
CA PRO A 146 -0.54 23.45 3.67
C PRO A 146 -1.25 22.15 4.12
N GLU A 147 -0.48 21.20 4.64
CA GLU A 147 -0.92 19.86 5.05
C GLU A 147 -0.50 19.58 6.50
N LYS A 148 -1.10 18.59 7.17
CA LYS A 148 -0.62 18.15 8.49
C LYS A 148 0.74 17.48 8.33
N ILE A 149 1.80 18.03 8.93
CA ILE A 149 3.19 17.60 8.64
C ILE A 149 4.02 17.36 9.90
N LYS A 150 5.05 16.53 9.73
CA LYS A 150 6.16 16.36 10.67
C LYS A 150 7.44 16.63 9.89
N ILE A 151 8.34 17.44 10.43
CA ILE A 151 9.60 17.76 9.73
C ILE A 151 10.67 16.81 10.25
N ALA A 152 11.47 16.21 9.36
CA ALA A 152 12.69 15.53 9.77
C ALA A 152 13.89 15.84 8.86
N ILE A 153 14.93 16.37 9.45
CA ILE A 153 16.19 16.61 8.76
C ILE A 153 16.93 15.28 8.73
N ARG A 154 17.24 14.77 7.53
CA ARG A 154 17.98 13.50 7.37
C ARG A 154 19.24 13.67 6.55
N LEU A 155 20.35 13.28 7.15
CA LEU A 155 21.64 13.26 6.47
C LEU A 155 21.78 11.98 5.65
N ASN A 156 21.78 12.12 4.33
CA ASN A 156 21.97 11.03 3.39
C ASN A 156 23.49 10.78 3.24
N VAL A 157 24.11 10.17 4.27
CA VAL A 157 25.51 9.73 4.30
C VAL A 157 26.53 10.88 4.16
N SER A 158 26.80 11.60 5.26
CA SER A 158 27.90 12.57 5.28
C SER A 158 29.08 12.05 6.11
N THR A 159 30.27 12.02 5.51
CA THR A 159 31.55 11.77 6.21
C THR A 159 32.16 13.07 6.75
N VAL A 160 31.39 14.16 6.79
CA VAL A 160 31.87 15.53 7.02
C VAL A 160 31.14 16.13 8.22
N PRO A 161 31.83 16.88 9.10
CA PRO A 161 31.19 17.61 10.18
C PRO A 161 30.15 18.63 9.64
N LEU A 162 28.98 18.67 10.28
CA LEU A 162 27.91 19.63 10.01
C LEU A 162 27.47 20.26 11.33
N THR A 163 27.26 21.56 11.35
CA THR A 163 26.67 22.26 12.50
C THR A 163 25.35 22.90 12.12
N PHE A 164 24.37 22.80 13.01
CA PHE A 164 23.06 23.43 12.87
C PHE A 164 22.76 24.29 14.09
N ASP A 165 22.10 25.40 13.83
CA ASP A 165 21.70 26.34 14.84
C ASP A 165 20.35 26.99 14.47
N ASP A 166 19.66 27.56 15.45
CA ASP A 166 18.44 28.35 15.27
C ASP A 166 17.34 27.65 14.45
N LEU A 167 16.94 26.45 14.89
CA LEU A 167 15.84 25.72 14.25
C LEU A 167 14.51 26.40 14.58
N SER A 168 13.76 26.76 13.55
CA SER A 168 12.44 27.36 13.73
C SER A 168 11.45 26.92 12.67
N VAL A 169 10.18 26.92 13.07
CA VAL A 169 9.04 26.88 12.17
C VAL A 169 8.22 28.13 12.45
N ASP A 170 8.07 28.98 11.46
CA ASP A 170 7.34 30.23 11.61
C ASP A 170 6.78 30.71 10.26
N TYR A 171 5.93 31.73 10.29
CA TYR A 171 5.34 32.30 9.09
C TYR A 171 6.40 32.92 8.16
N CYS A 172 6.27 32.65 6.86
CA CYS A 172 7.19 33.11 5.82
C CYS A 172 7.09 34.62 5.49
N ASP A 173 6.16 35.34 6.12
CA ASP A 173 5.69 36.70 5.74
C ASP A 173 5.02 36.82 4.36
N GLU A 174 4.83 35.70 3.65
CA GLU A 174 4.15 35.65 2.35
C GLU A 174 2.64 35.40 2.45
N PRO A 175 1.84 35.90 1.48
CA PRO A 175 0.42 35.59 1.39
C PRO A 175 0.19 34.08 1.17
N ARG A 176 -0.97 33.64 1.66
CA ARG A 176 -1.50 32.28 1.62
C ARG A 176 -1.18 31.49 0.32
N PRO A 177 -0.75 30.22 0.41
CA PRO A 177 -0.92 29.29 -0.69
C PRO A 177 -2.42 29.13 -0.98
N SER A 178 -2.83 28.89 -2.23
CA SER A 178 -4.23 28.57 -2.53
C SER A 178 -4.70 27.45 -1.58
N PRO A 179 -5.90 27.56 -0.97
CA PRO A 179 -6.43 26.48 -0.15
C PRO A 179 -6.33 25.15 -0.89
N PRO A 180 -5.99 24.05 -0.20
CA PRO A 180 -6.00 22.76 -0.83
C PRO A 180 -7.39 22.52 -1.42
N THR A 181 -7.43 22.17 -2.71
CA THR A 181 -8.68 21.80 -3.37
C THR A 181 -9.15 20.52 -2.71
N ASN A 182 -10.37 20.53 -2.17
CA ASN A 182 -10.94 19.38 -1.50
C ASN A 182 -11.91 18.67 -2.44
N LEU A 183 -11.62 17.41 -2.76
CA LEU A 183 -12.52 16.57 -3.56
C LEU A 183 -13.48 15.76 -2.69
N TYR A 184 -13.06 15.40 -1.49
CA TYR A 184 -13.83 14.53 -0.61
C TYR A 184 -13.38 14.68 0.86
N THR A 185 -14.34 14.61 1.78
CA THR A 185 -14.10 14.51 3.23
C THR A 185 -15.15 13.65 3.90
N CYS A 186 -14.71 12.81 4.82
CA CYS A 186 -15.57 12.07 5.71
C CYS A 186 -14.92 11.89 7.09
N ASP A 187 -15.57 12.45 8.10
CA ASP A 187 -15.24 12.32 9.53
C ASP A 187 -16.20 11.38 10.27
N PHE A 188 -17.13 10.74 9.55
CA PHE A 188 -18.16 9.83 10.07
C PHE A 188 -19.17 10.42 11.07
N GLU A 189 -19.20 11.74 11.30
CA GLU A 189 -20.04 12.32 12.35
C GLU A 189 -21.51 12.51 11.96
N SER A 190 -21.82 12.66 10.67
CA SER A 190 -23.23 12.64 10.20
C SER A 190 -23.43 12.66 8.67
N SER A 191 -22.48 13.16 7.89
CA SER A 191 -22.76 13.55 6.49
C SER A 191 -22.37 12.53 5.41
N CYS A 192 -21.44 11.63 5.72
CA CYS A 192 -20.75 10.80 4.71
C CYS A 192 -20.85 9.29 4.95
N ILE A 193 -21.59 8.84 5.97
CA ILE A 193 -21.69 7.42 6.32
C ILE A 193 -22.22 6.59 5.13
N GLU A 194 -23.22 7.12 4.44
CA GLU A 194 -23.86 6.46 3.29
C GLU A 194 -22.95 6.36 2.05
N ASP A 195 -21.84 7.11 2.00
CA ASP A 195 -20.87 7.01 0.91
C ASP A 195 -20.03 5.74 1.02
N PHE A 196 -20.03 5.09 2.19
CA PHE A 196 -19.24 3.90 2.47
C PHE A 196 -20.13 2.65 2.57
N SER A 197 -19.68 1.57 1.93
CA SER A 197 -20.38 0.30 1.92
C SER A 197 -19.44 -0.84 2.28
N SER A 198 -19.76 -1.54 3.36
CA SER A 198 -19.13 -2.81 3.69
C SER A 198 -19.61 -3.89 2.73
N LEU A 199 -18.70 -4.54 2.01
CA LEU A 199 -19.08 -5.53 1.01
C LEU A 199 -19.60 -6.82 1.68
N PRO A 200 -20.83 -7.27 1.38
CA PRO A 200 -21.54 -8.27 2.19
C PRO A 200 -21.04 -9.71 1.98
N ASN A 201 -20.35 -9.99 0.87
CA ASN A 201 -19.86 -11.33 0.55
C ASN A 201 -18.64 -11.75 1.37
N TYR A 202 -18.00 -10.80 2.05
CA TYR A 202 -16.76 -11.02 2.79
C TYR A 202 -17.02 -11.25 4.28
N THR A 203 -16.12 -11.99 4.93
CA THR A 203 -16.32 -12.43 6.32
C THR A 203 -16.34 -11.26 7.31
N TYR A 204 -15.53 -10.22 7.07
CA TYR A 204 -15.47 -9.06 7.95
C TYR A 204 -16.30 -7.90 7.44
N GLN A 205 -17.17 -7.44 8.33
CA GLN A 205 -18.06 -6.32 8.08
C GLN A 205 -17.57 -5.10 8.87
N TRP A 206 -17.43 -3.99 8.16
CA TRP A 206 -17.09 -2.69 8.73
C TRP A 206 -18.36 -2.04 9.29
N LEU A 207 -18.25 -1.45 10.48
CA LEU A 207 -19.34 -0.82 11.19
C LEU A 207 -18.94 0.61 11.57
N VAL A 208 -19.78 1.58 11.23
CA VAL A 208 -19.67 2.92 11.81
C VAL A 208 -20.27 2.87 13.21
N MET A 209 -19.48 3.22 14.22
CA MET A 209 -19.95 3.24 15.60
C MET A 209 -19.38 4.43 16.35
N LYS A 210 -20.15 4.86 17.35
CA LYS A 210 -19.71 5.82 18.34
C LYS A 210 -18.62 5.19 19.21
N ALA A 211 -17.59 5.96 19.56
CA ALA A 211 -16.46 5.47 20.34
C ALA A 211 -16.87 4.88 21.70
N SER A 212 -17.87 5.46 22.38
CA SER A 212 -18.41 4.90 23.63
C SER A 212 -19.00 3.50 23.48
N ASP A 213 -19.58 3.19 22.32
CA ASP A 213 -20.29 1.94 22.07
C ASP A 213 -19.33 0.88 21.53
N ALA A 214 -18.36 1.32 20.70
CA ALA A 214 -17.33 0.46 20.16
C ALA A 214 -16.44 -0.16 21.26
N ILE A 215 -16.03 0.61 22.27
CA ILE A 215 -15.24 0.07 23.39
C ILE A 215 -16.02 -0.90 24.29
N ILE A 216 -17.35 -0.76 24.37
CA ILE A 216 -18.22 -1.71 25.07
C ILE A 216 -18.32 -3.02 24.27
N MET A 217 -18.39 -2.91 22.94
CA MET A 217 -18.45 -4.06 22.03
C MET A 217 -17.11 -4.81 21.96
N GLU A 218 -16.00 -4.07 21.90
CA GLU A 218 -14.65 -4.59 21.75
C GLU A 218 -13.68 -3.73 22.56
N SER A 219 -13.12 -4.29 23.63
CA SER A 219 -12.25 -3.53 24.56
C SER A 219 -10.95 -3.02 23.91
N GLN A 220 -10.61 -3.56 22.74
CA GLN A 220 -9.46 -3.20 21.92
C GLN A 220 -9.80 -2.17 20.82
N ALA A 221 -11.03 -1.66 20.76
CA ALA A 221 -11.41 -0.59 19.86
C ALA A 221 -10.85 0.76 20.36
N PRO A 222 -10.63 1.75 19.47
CA PRO A 222 -10.25 3.10 19.89
C PRO A 222 -11.21 3.66 20.95
N SER A 223 -10.67 4.08 22.10
CA SER A 223 -11.46 4.59 23.22
C SER A 223 -12.05 5.99 22.97
N VAL A 224 -11.56 6.68 21.94
CA VAL A 224 -11.99 8.00 21.48
C VAL A 224 -11.92 8.04 19.95
N ASP A 225 -12.84 8.78 19.33
CA ASP A 225 -12.75 9.12 17.91
C ASP A 225 -11.60 10.13 17.67
N PHE A 226 -11.11 10.21 16.43
CA PHE A 226 -10.04 11.15 16.09
C PHE A 226 -10.54 12.58 15.95
N THR A 227 -11.74 12.79 15.39
CA THR A 227 -12.31 14.10 15.03
C THR A 227 -12.46 15.00 16.26
N PHE A 228 -13.13 14.53 17.29
CA PHE A 228 -13.41 15.25 18.53
C PHE A 228 -12.46 14.89 19.66
N GLY A 229 -11.66 13.83 19.51
CA GLY A 229 -10.72 13.37 20.52
C GLY A 229 -11.40 12.90 21.82
N ASN A 230 -12.66 12.47 21.72
CA ASN A 230 -13.44 12.03 22.87
C ASN A 230 -14.43 10.91 22.49
N GLN A 231 -15.16 10.39 23.48
CA GLN A 231 -16.08 9.25 23.32
C GLN A 231 -17.39 9.57 22.58
N SER A 232 -17.64 10.83 22.26
CA SER A 232 -18.88 11.25 21.61
C SER A 232 -18.86 11.13 20.09
N GLY A 233 -17.68 11.08 19.48
CA GLY A 233 -17.50 10.96 18.04
C GLY A 233 -17.62 9.53 17.51
N HIS A 234 -17.61 9.42 16.18
CA HIS A 234 -17.86 8.20 15.42
C HIS A 234 -16.67 7.87 14.54
N TYR A 235 -16.43 6.59 14.33
CA TYR A 235 -15.46 6.09 13.37
C TYR A 235 -15.96 4.80 12.74
N VAL A 236 -15.36 4.38 11.64
CA VAL A 236 -15.65 3.07 11.04
C VAL A 236 -14.61 2.06 11.52
N PHE A 237 -15.02 0.89 11.99
CA PHE A 237 -14.09 -0.15 12.45
C PHE A 237 -14.60 -1.56 12.17
N VAL A 238 -13.67 -2.51 12.24
CA VAL A 238 -13.95 -3.94 12.16
C VAL A 238 -13.79 -4.56 13.55
N PRO A 239 -14.85 -5.12 14.15
CA PRO A 239 -14.79 -5.72 15.48
C PRO A 239 -14.08 -7.09 15.50
N ASN A 240 -13.32 -7.37 16.57
CA ASN A 240 -12.42 -8.53 16.65
C ASN A 240 -13.16 -9.82 16.91
N SER A 241 -14.33 -9.77 17.55
CA SER A 241 -15.17 -10.94 17.82
C SER A 241 -15.55 -11.75 16.56
N ASN A 242 -15.46 -11.15 15.36
CA ASN A 242 -15.63 -11.85 14.09
C ASN A 242 -14.33 -12.52 13.60
N ILE A 243 -13.16 -12.07 14.05
CA ILE A 243 -11.83 -12.45 13.57
C ILE A 243 -11.35 -13.74 14.24
N THR A 244 -11.91 -14.87 13.78
CA THR A 244 -11.63 -16.19 14.38
C THR A 244 -10.62 -17.04 13.60
N LYS A 245 -10.24 -16.64 12.39
CA LYS A 245 -9.38 -17.43 11.47
C LYS A 245 -8.52 -16.53 10.57
N ALA A 246 -7.27 -16.95 10.35
CA ALA A 246 -6.36 -16.34 9.37
C ALA A 246 -6.85 -16.57 7.94
N GLY A 247 -6.67 -15.60 7.05
CA GLY A 247 -7.05 -15.66 5.64
C GLY A 247 -8.44 -15.12 5.30
N ASN A 248 -9.16 -14.57 6.28
CA ASN A 248 -10.42 -13.86 6.02
C ASN A 248 -10.13 -12.38 5.74
N VAL A 249 -11.05 -11.72 5.05
CA VAL A 249 -10.92 -10.31 4.67
C VAL A 249 -12.21 -9.54 4.87
N GLY A 250 -12.11 -8.22 4.92
CA GLY A 250 -13.24 -7.30 4.92
C GLY A 250 -12.96 -6.10 4.06
N TYR A 251 -13.91 -5.74 3.21
CA TYR A 251 -13.79 -4.63 2.29
C TYR A 251 -14.78 -3.52 2.62
N LEU A 252 -14.29 -2.29 2.66
CA LEU A 252 -15.07 -1.07 2.78
C LEU A 252 -14.88 -0.27 1.50
N ALA A 253 -15.92 -0.21 0.67
CA ALA A 253 -15.93 0.51 -0.58
C ALA A 253 -16.40 1.95 -0.36
N LEU A 254 -15.65 2.92 -0.85
CA LEU A 254 -16.15 4.27 -1.07
C LEU A 254 -16.93 4.26 -2.40
N GLN A 255 -18.23 4.50 -2.35
CA GLN A 255 -19.12 4.40 -3.51
C GLN A 255 -18.89 5.51 -4.55
N THR A 256 -18.24 6.60 -4.13
CA THR A 256 -17.86 7.70 -5.03
C THR A 256 -16.63 7.33 -5.84
N SER A 257 -16.72 7.55 -7.17
CA SER A 257 -15.58 7.45 -8.08
C SER A 257 -14.97 8.82 -8.36
N PHE A 258 -13.66 8.87 -8.51
CA PHE A 258 -12.90 10.10 -8.75
C PHE A 258 -12.18 10.01 -10.10
N ASN A 259 -12.05 11.15 -10.77
CA ASN A 259 -11.26 11.27 -12.00
C ASN A 259 -10.07 12.19 -11.72
N ILE A 260 -8.87 11.61 -11.65
CA ILE A 260 -7.63 12.35 -11.42
C ILE A 260 -6.93 12.52 -12.75
N THR A 261 -6.72 13.77 -13.17
CA THR A 261 -6.07 14.10 -14.45
C THR A 261 -4.57 14.36 -14.29
N THR A 262 -3.82 14.37 -15.40
CA THR A 262 -2.35 14.61 -15.37
C THR A 262 -1.94 16.00 -14.91
N ASN A 263 -2.88 16.96 -14.87
CA ASN A 263 -2.62 18.34 -14.46
C ASN A 263 -2.95 18.58 -12.98
N GLU A 264 -3.42 17.55 -12.28
CA GLU A 264 -3.87 17.62 -10.91
C GLU A 264 -3.11 16.58 -10.08
N SER A 265 -2.88 16.94 -8.82
CA SER A 265 -2.22 16.09 -7.85
C SER A 265 -3.08 16.02 -6.61
N PHE A 266 -3.55 14.82 -6.28
CA PHE A 266 -4.42 14.58 -5.14
C PHE A 266 -3.87 13.47 -4.27
N CYS A 267 -4.10 13.60 -2.97
CA CYS A 267 -3.68 12.63 -1.99
C CYS A 267 -4.89 12.21 -1.16
N LEU A 268 -4.99 10.91 -0.94
CA LEU A 268 -5.88 10.36 0.08
C LEU A 268 -5.17 10.45 1.43
N ASN A 269 -5.80 11.14 2.37
CA ASN A 269 -5.43 11.25 3.76
C ASN A 269 -6.45 10.49 4.61
N PHE A 270 -6.00 9.79 5.63
CA PHE A 270 -6.89 9.07 6.54
C PHE A 270 -6.21 8.84 7.88
N GLN A 271 -6.99 8.75 8.94
CA GLN A 271 -6.52 8.26 10.23
C GLN A 271 -6.89 6.80 10.33
N TYR A 272 -5.95 5.99 10.78
CA TYR A 272 -6.17 4.59 11.03
C TYR A 272 -5.66 4.22 12.41
N TYR A 273 -6.33 3.28 13.04
CA TYR A 273 -5.92 2.71 14.32
C TYR A 273 -5.78 1.21 14.16
N ASN A 274 -4.75 0.64 14.77
CA ASN A 274 -4.57 -0.81 14.79
C ASN A 274 -4.05 -1.32 16.15
N TYR A 275 -4.82 -2.21 16.77
CA TYR A 275 -4.46 -2.86 18.02
C TYR A 275 -4.30 -4.36 17.83
N GLY A 276 -3.27 -4.97 18.44
CA GLY A 276 -3.05 -6.42 18.39
C GLY A 276 -1.59 -6.85 18.61
N GLN A 277 -1.32 -8.16 18.56
CA GLN A 277 0.06 -8.68 18.55
C GLN A 277 0.76 -8.34 17.23
N THR A 278 2.08 -8.10 17.29
CA THR A 278 2.88 -7.74 16.11
C THR A 278 2.71 -8.78 14.99
N ALA A 279 2.25 -8.33 13.82
CA ALA A 279 2.08 -9.07 12.55
C ALA A 279 0.79 -9.89 12.33
N ALA A 280 -0.33 -9.60 13.01
CA ALA A 280 -1.59 -10.37 12.89
C ALA A 280 -2.61 -9.88 11.84
N GLY A 281 -2.42 -8.70 11.23
CA GLY A 281 -3.28 -8.23 10.16
C GLY A 281 -2.75 -7.01 9.42
N ASN A 282 -3.29 -6.76 8.22
CA ASN A 282 -2.86 -5.66 7.35
C ASN A 282 -4.06 -4.81 6.92
N LEU A 283 -3.91 -3.49 6.94
CA LEU A 283 -4.80 -2.56 6.24
C LEU A 283 -4.19 -2.27 4.87
N ASN A 284 -5.01 -2.36 3.82
CA ASN A 284 -4.63 -2.02 2.47
C ASN A 284 -5.65 -1.07 1.87
N VAL A 285 -5.19 -0.22 0.96
CA VAL A 285 -6.04 0.64 0.14
C VAL A 285 -5.81 0.28 -1.32
N TYR A 286 -6.90 0.12 -2.07
CA TYR A 286 -6.90 -0.18 -3.49
C TYR A 286 -7.67 0.90 -4.28
N ALA A 287 -7.25 1.13 -5.51
CA ALA A 287 -8.07 1.75 -6.55
C ALA A 287 -8.85 0.63 -7.27
N GLN A 288 -10.18 0.70 -7.27
CA GLN A 288 -11.05 -0.20 -8.03
C GLN A 288 -11.48 0.49 -9.33
N LEU A 289 -11.05 -0.05 -10.46
CA LEU A 289 -11.25 0.60 -11.77
C LEU A 289 -12.73 0.56 -12.16
N SER A 290 -13.29 1.69 -12.61
CA SER A 290 -14.71 1.74 -12.98
C SER A 290 -15.02 1.00 -14.28
N GLU A 291 -14.04 0.82 -15.19
CA GLU A 291 -14.19 0.07 -16.45
C GLU A 291 -14.30 -1.45 -16.23
N SER A 292 -13.78 -1.94 -15.10
CA SER A 292 -13.88 -3.34 -14.66
C SER A 292 -13.94 -3.36 -13.14
N SER A 293 -15.14 -3.50 -12.58
CA SER A 293 -15.36 -3.56 -11.13
C SER A 293 -14.60 -4.69 -10.44
N GLU A 294 -14.08 -5.66 -11.21
CA GLU A 294 -13.28 -6.76 -10.70
C GLU A 294 -11.78 -6.45 -10.67
N THR A 295 -11.30 -5.39 -11.33
CA THR A 295 -9.88 -5.04 -11.34
C THR A 295 -9.54 -4.03 -10.24
N VAL A 296 -8.59 -4.40 -9.38
CA VAL A 296 -8.10 -3.56 -8.28
C VAL A 296 -6.60 -3.36 -8.36
N ARG A 297 -6.12 -2.19 -7.92
CA ARG A 297 -4.70 -1.84 -7.87
C ARG A 297 -4.32 -1.38 -6.48
N LYS A 298 -3.30 -2.01 -5.87
CA LYS A 298 -2.89 -1.65 -4.51
C LYS A 298 -2.23 -0.27 -4.50
N LEU A 299 -2.74 0.63 -3.66
CA LEU A 299 -2.19 1.97 -3.43
C LEU A 299 -1.38 2.04 -2.13
N TRP A 300 -1.84 1.36 -1.08
CA TRP A 300 -1.24 1.44 0.25
C TRP A 300 -1.35 0.11 1.01
N PRO A 301 -0.39 -0.27 1.87
CA PRO A 301 0.94 0.34 2.03
C PRO A 301 1.80 0.15 0.76
N PRO A 302 2.83 1.00 0.55
CA PRO A 302 3.73 0.87 -0.59
C PRO A 302 4.42 -0.50 -0.67
N ILE A 303 4.80 -0.90 -1.88
CA ILE A 303 5.48 -2.17 -2.17
C ILE A 303 6.74 -2.30 -1.30
N GLY A 304 6.96 -3.50 -0.74
CA GLY A 304 8.08 -3.78 0.17
C GLY A 304 7.75 -3.56 1.65
N ARG A 305 6.58 -2.99 1.98
CA ARG A 305 6.09 -2.86 3.36
C ARG A 305 4.77 -3.57 3.53
N GLN A 306 4.85 -4.86 3.82
CA GLN A 306 3.65 -5.69 3.96
C GLN A 306 3.07 -5.72 5.38
N HIS A 307 3.77 -5.14 6.38
CA HIS A 307 3.35 -5.18 7.78
C HIS A 307 3.29 -3.79 8.39
N ILE A 308 2.16 -3.48 9.03
CA ILE A 308 1.97 -2.27 9.82
C ILE A 308 2.10 -2.67 11.29
N TYR A 309 3.07 -2.11 12.00
CA TYR A 309 3.22 -2.39 13.43
C TYR A 309 2.02 -1.88 14.21
N THR A 310 1.59 -2.65 15.21
CA THR A 310 0.48 -2.26 16.08
C THR A 310 0.86 -1.07 16.93
N ARG A 311 -0.04 -0.07 16.98
CA ARG A 311 0.10 1.07 17.87
C ARG A 311 -1.28 1.36 18.44
N ASP A 312 -1.38 1.30 19.77
CA ASP A 312 -2.58 1.66 20.53
C ASP A 312 -2.80 3.18 20.55
N LYS A 313 -2.92 3.75 19.34
CA LYS A 313 -3.16 5.17 19.08
C LYS A 313 -3.55 5.35 17.61
N TRP A 314 -4.27 6.43 17.33
CA TRP A 314 -4.52 6.87 15.96
C TRP A 314 -3.21 7.21 15.24
N ILE A 315 -3.12 6.77 13.99
CA ILE A 315 -1.99 6.95 13.10
C ILE A 315 -2.48 7.61 11.83
N TRP A 316 -1.71 8.58 11.32
CA TRP A 316 -2.01 9.21 10.06
C TRP A 316 -1.40 8.44 8.88
N GLY A 317 -2.24 8.12 7.89
CA GLY A 317 -1.87 7.56 6.60
C GLY A 317 -2.12 8.57 5.46
N ILE A 318 -1.22 8.54 4.47
CA ILE A 318 -1.34 9.32 3.25
C ILE A 318 -0.89 8.48 2.05
N VAL A 319 -1.58 8.64 0.91
CA VAL A 319 -1.19 8.02 -0.35
C VAL A 319 -1.48 8.95 -1.53
N ASN A 320 -0.49 9.09 -2.41
CA ASN A 320 -0.63 9.82 -3.67
C ASN A 320 -1.57 9.05 -4.61
N LEU A 321 -2.57 9.73 -5.16
CA LEU A 321 -3.58 9.14 -6.01
C LEU A 321 -3.10 9.10 -7.48
N PRO A 322 -3.19 7.93 -8.16
CA PRO A 322 -2.79 7.83 -9.56
C PRO A 322 -3.76 8.52 -10.52
N VAL A 323 -3.26 8.87 -11.71
CA VAL A 323 -4.09 9.37 -12.82
C VAL A 323 -5.07 8.29 -13.27
N GLY A 324 -6.35 8.63 -13.35
CA GLY A 324 -7.39 7.79 -13.94
C GLY A 324 -8.74 7.90 -13.23
N TYR A 325 -9.65 7.00 -13.60
CA TYR A 325 -11.03 6.98 -13.11
C TYR A 325 -11.31 5.70 -12.30
N TYR A 326 -11.55 5.85 -11.00
CA TYR A 326 -11.70 4.73 -10.07
C TYR A 326 -12.37 5.14 -8.75
N SER A 327 -12.84 4.16 -7.99
CA SER A 327 -13.25 4.31 -6.59
C SER A 327 -12.16 3.78 -5.65
N LEU A 328 -12.26 4.13 -4.37
CA LEU A 328 -11.34 3.65 -3.33
C LEU A 328 -11.95 2.47 -2.57
N LEU A 329 -11.11 1.47 -2.32
CA LEU A 329 -11.49 0.25 -1.63
C LEU A 329 -10.50 -0.03 -0.50
N PHE A 330 -10.97 0.02 0.75
CA PHE A 330 -10.17 -0.30 1.92
C PHE A 330 -10.37 -1.77 2.26
N ARG A 331 -9.28 -2.49 2.53
CA ARG A 331 -9.28 -3.93 2.82
C ARG A 331 -8.51 -4.21 4.09
N VAL A 332 -9.10 -4.97 4.99
CA VAL A 332 -8.40 -5.58 6.11
C VAL A 332 -8.13 -7.07 5.84
N ASP A 333 -6.90 -7.52 6.09
CA ASP A 333 -6.46 -8.91 6.00
C ASP A 333 -6.14 -9.48 7.37
N THR A 334 -6.62 -10.70 7.68
CA THR A 334 -6.12 -11.46 8.84
C THR A 334 -4.97 -12.36 8.42
N THR A 335 -3.82 -12.25 9.09
CA THR A 335 -2.70 -13.17 8.90
C THR A 335 -2.54 -14.16 10.06
N GLY A 336 -3.28 -13.97 11.16
CA GLY A 336 -3.23 -14.81 12.36
C GLY A 336 -4.59 -15.13 12.97
N THR A 337 -4.57 -15.86 14.09
CA THR A 337 -5.76 -16.21 14.91
C THR A 337 -5.95 -15.32 16.13
N ASN A 338 -5.06 -14.34 16.33
CA ASN A 338 -5.13 -13.42 17.47
C ASN A 338 -6.09 -12.28 17.14
N PRO A 339 -6.90 -11.82 18.11
CA PRO A 339 -7.78 -10.69 17.93
C PRO A 339 -6.96 -9.44 17.61
N TYR A 340 -7.44 -8.68 16.63
CA TYR A 340 -6.88 -7.39 16.26
C TYR A 340 -8.03 -6.46 15.83
N SER A 341 -7.93 -5.18 16.19
CA SER A 341 -8.91 -4.16 15.79
C SER A 341 -8.31 -3.28 14.71
N PHE A 342 -9.10 -2.95 13.68
CA PHE A 342 -8.78 -1.86 12.76
C PHE A 342 -9.92 -0.86 12.74
N ALA A 343 -9.57 0.42 12.83
CA ALA A 343 -10.51 1.53 12.63
C ALA A 343 -9.94 2.53 11.63
N LEU A 344 -10.84 3.25 10.96
CA LEU A 344 -10.56 4.36 10.06
C LEU A 344 -11.41 5.56 10.47
N ASP A 345 -10.85 6.74 10.27
CA ASP A 345 -11.48 8.01 10.62
C ASP A 345 -10.86 9.15 9.76
N ASN A 346 -11.54 10.29 9.63
CA ASN A 346 -11.08 11.49 8.94
C ASN A 346 -10.45 11.22 7.57
N ILE A 347 -11.21 10.54 6.70
CA ILE A 347 -10.83 10.24 5.33
C ILE A 347 -11.03 11.49 4.48
N SER A 348 -10.01 11.93 3.74
CA SER A 348 -10.13 13.07 2.84
C SER A 348 -9.27 12.94 1.59
N ILE A 349 -9.71 13.54 0.51
CA ILE A 349 -8.97 13.66 -0.75
C ILE A 349 -8.75 15.13 -1.01
N THR A 350 -7.49 15.56 -0.91
CA THR A 350 -7.11 16.97 -1.05
C THR A 350 -5.97 17.12 -2.04
N SER A 351 -5.89 18.28 -2.69
CA SER A 351 -4.75 18.59 -3.55
C SER A 351 -3.47 18.55 -2.73
N CYS A 352 -2.41 18.01 -3.30
CA CYS A 352 -1.10 17.86 -2.67
C CYS A 352 0.00 18.05 -3.71
N ASP A 353 1.24 18.35 -3.30
CA ASP A 353 2.32 18.62 -4.28
C ASP A 353 3.02 17.35 -4.80
N TYR A 354 2.42 16.18 -4.66
CA TYR A 354 3.03 14.95 -5.16
C TYR A 354 2.85 14.88 -6.68
N PRO A 355 3.88 14.54 -7.47
CA PRO A 355 3.68 14.33 -8.90
C PRO A 355 2.66 13.20 -9.08
N PRO A 356 1.64 13.38 -9.95
CA PRO A 356 0.60 12.37 -10.09
C PRO A 356 1.25 11.09 -10.60
N SER A 357 1.01 9.98 -9.90
CA SER A 357 1.53 8.69 -10.34
C SER A 357 0.70 8.17 -11.51
N THR A 358 1.32 7.55 -12.50
CA THR A 358 0.56 6.81 -13.52
C THR A 358 0.38 5.37 -13.06
N PHE A 359 -0.77 4.78 -13.38
CA PHE A 359 -0.95 3.35 -13.21
C PHE A 359 0.12 2.56 -13.97
N THR A 360 0.97 1.82 -13.26
CA THR A 360 1.75 0.73 -13.85
C THR A 360 0.97 -0.57 -13.71
N ASP A 361 0.94 -1.41 -14.76
CA ASP A 361 0.09 -2.60 -14.78
C ASP A 361 0.58 -3.73 -13.86
N ASP A 362 1.85 -3.65 -13.41
CA ASP A 362 2.51 -4.65 -12.58
C ASP A 362 1.89 -4.87 -11.18
N ASN A 363 0.99 -3.97 -10.74
CA ASN A 363 0.34 -4.04 -9.42
C ASN A 363 -1.19 -4.20 -9.48
N ALA A 364 -1.73 -4.51 -10.66
CA ALA A 364 -3.14 -4.81 -10.84
C ALA A 364 -3.44 -6.27 -10.49
N GLY A 365 -4.55 -6.51 -9.81
CA GLY A 365 -5.09 -7.83 -9.54
C GLY A 365 -6.60 -7.85 -9.74
N LEU A 366 -7.18 -9.04 -9.71
CA LEU A 366 -8.62 -9.25 -9.83
C LEU A 366 -9.24 -9.59 -8.47
N LEU A 367 -10.50 -9.23 -8.25
CA LEU A 367 -11.30 -9.66 -7.10
C LEU A 367 -11.91 -11.05 -7.31
N SER A 368 -12.14 -11.42 -8.56
CA SER A 368 -12.68 -12.71 -9.00
C SER A 368 -12.22 -12.98 -10.43
N PHE A 369 -12.36 -14.22 -10.88
CA PHE A 369 -12.15 -14.59 -12.27
C PHE A 369 -13.15 -15.67 -12.67
N SER A 370 -13.77 -15.56 -13.83
CA SER A 370 -14.67 -16.58 -14.37
C SER A 370 -14.61 -16.62 -15.89
N CYS A 371 -14.49 -17.82 -16.46
CA CYS A 371 -14.45 -18.06 -17.88
C CYS A 371 -15.07 -19.41 -18.25
N ASN A 372 -16.17 -19.37 -19.00
CA ASN A 372 -16.86 -20.55 -19.55
C ASN A 372 -16.58 -20.75 -21.05
N PHE A 373 -15.74 -19.91 -21.67
CA PHE A 373 -15.28 -20.04 -23.07
C PHE A 373 -16.35 -20.02 -24.18
N ASP A 374 -17.64 -19.93 -23.88
CA ASP A 374 -18.74 -19.99 -24.86
C ASP A 374 -18.73 -18.87 -25.91
N ASN A 375 -18.15 -17.71 -25.57
CA ASN A 375 -17.98 -16.59 -26.51
C ASN A 375 -16.78 -16.79 -27.46
N LEU A 376 -16.15 -17.96 -27.45
CA LEU A 376 -14.97 -18.29 -28.27
C LEU A 376 -13.77 -17.37 -27.99
N THR A 377 -13.65 -16.88 -26.76
CA THR A 377 -12.49 -16.15 -26.24
C THR A 377 -11.89 -16.89 -25.04
N MET A 378 -10.59 -16.72 -24.80
CA MET A 378 -9.92 -17.33 -23.63
C MET A 378 -10.00 -16.44 -22.37
N CYS A 379 -10.88 -15.44 -22.32
CA CYS A 379 -10.98 -14.48 -21.21
C CYS A 379 -9.61 -13.90 -20.80
N GLU A 380 -8.79 -13.55 -21.80
CA GLU A 380 -7.42 -13.05 -21.62
C GLU A 380 -6.45 -14.01 -20.90
N MET A 381 -6.83 -15.28 -20.70
CA MET A 381 -5.90 -16.28 -20.19
C MET A 381 -4.70 -16.43 -21.12
N GLU A 382 -3.52 -16.58 -20.51
CA GLU A 382 -2.25 -16.57 -21.21
C GLU A 382 -1.57 -17.94 -21.17
N ASN A 383 -1.00 -18.33 -22.30
CA ASN A 383 -0.21 -19.57 -22.41
C ASN A 383 1.25 -19.28 -22.08
N GLY A 384 1.72 -19.84 -20.97
CA GLY A 384 3.07 -19.58 -20.47
C GLY A 384 3.23 -18.20 -19.84
N ASP A 385 4.31 -18.06 -19.08
CA ASP A 385 4.72 -16.80 -18.48
C ASP A 385 6.21 -16.53 -18.79
N ARG A 386 6.81 -15.58 -18.06
CA ARG A 386 8.23 -15.24 -18.20
C ARG A 386 9.18 -16.39 -17.83
N PHE A 387 8.75 -17.32 -16.97
CA PHE A 387 9.58 -18.37 -16.39
C PHE A 387 9.31 -19.75 -16.99
N THR A 388 8.09 -20.00 -17.45
CA THR A 388 7.56 -21.28 -17.88
C THR A 388 6.93 -21.13 -19.25
N ARG A 389 7.48 -21.83 -20.24
CA ARG A 389 6.95 -21.84 -21.60
C ARG A 389 6.33 -23.21 -21.90
N PRO A 390 5.04 -23.30 -22.23
CA PRO A 390 4.44 -24.56 -22.64
C PRO A 390 5.07 -25.05 -23.95
N THR A 391 5.19 -26.37 -24.10
CA THR A 391 5.60 -26.95 -25.39
C THR A 391 4.44 -26.95 -26.37
N HIS A 392 3.21 -27.07 -25.87
CA HIS A 392 1.97 -26.98 -26.64
C HIS A 392 0.97 -26.10 -25.91
N ASN A 393 0.33 -25.19 -26.64
CA ASN A 393 -0.61 -24.24 -26.08
C ASN A 393 -1.99 -24.86 -25.89
N PHE A 394 -2.70 -24.37 -24.89
CA PHE A 394 -4.16 -24.43 -24.88
C PHE A 394 -4.73 -23.48 -25.93
N THR A 395 -5.66 -23.99 -26.72
CA THR A 395 -6.40 -23.21 -27.72
C THR A 395 -7.89 -23.42 -27.53
N ILE A 396 -8.67 -22.36 -27.75
CA ILE A 396 -10.12 -22.47 -27.72
C ILE A 396 -10.63 -23.29 -28.91
N VAL A 397 -11.50 -24.25 -28.62
CA VAL A 397 -12.17 -25.09 -29.61
C VAL A 397 -13.62 -25.32 -29.17
N THR A 398 -14.39 -25.95 -30.05
CA THR A 398 -15.73 -26.44 -29.77
C THR A 398 -15.78 -27.95 -30.04
N GLY A 399 -16.87 -28.61 -29.62
CA GLY A 399 -17.10 -30.02 -29.97
C GLY A 399 -17.06 -30.30 -31.48
N ASP A 400 -17.45 -29.31 -32.29
CA ASP A 400 -17.40 -29.40 -33.75
C ASP A 400 -16.00 -29.20 -34.35
N THR A 401 -15.11 -28.51 -33.64
CA THR A 401 -13.78 -28.14 -34.14
C THR A 401 -12.61 -28.85 -33.44
N VAL A 402 -12.90 -29.72 -32.46
CA VAL A 402 -11.87 -30.47 -31.73
C VAL A 402 -10.96 -31.27 -32.68
N PRO A 403 -9.61 -31.13 -32.60
CA PRO A 403 -8.69 -31.73 -33.58
C PRO A 403 -8.75 -33.26 -33.64
N ASN A 404 -8.91 -33.93 -32.49
CA ASN A 404 -9.07 -35.38 -32.41
C ASN A 404 -10.44 -35.73 -31.81
N ARG A 405 -11.45 -35.92 -32.66
CA ARG A 405 -12.81 -36.30 -32.23
C ARG A 405 -12.93 -37.68 -31.55
N LYS A 406 -11.93 -38.55 -31.66
CA LYS A 406 -11.96 -39.87 -30.99
C LYS A 406 -11.55 -39.78 -29.51
N LEU A 407 -10.60 -38.88 -29.23
CA LEU A 407 -10.04 -38.69 -27.91
C LEU A 407 -10.61 -37.44 -27.21
N GLY A 408 -10.90 -36.36 -27.91
CA GLY A 408 -11.42 -35.12 -27.32
C GLY A 408 -12.94 -35.14 -27.06
N PRO A 409 -13.43 -34.23 -26.20
CA PRO A 409 -14.86 -34.09 -25.94
C PRO A 409 -15.58 -33.54 -27.18
N THR A 410 -16.74 -34.11 -27.49
CA THR A 410 -17.58 -33.69 -28.63
C THR A 410 -18.63 -32.64 -28.25
N ARG A 411 -18.71 -32.29 -26.97
CA ARG A 411 -19.61 -31.27 -26.42
C ARG A 411 -18.90 -30.52 -25.29
N ASP A 412 -19.16 -29.23 -25.15
CA ASP A 412 -18.69 -28.41 -24.01
C ASP A 412 -19.36 -28.84 -22.70
N HIS A 413 -18.82 -28.41 -21.57
CA HIS A 413 -19.37 -28.71 -20.26
C HIS A 413 -20.51 -27.75 -19.88
N THR A 414 -20.36 -26.45 -20.15
CA THR A 414 -21.27 -25.39 -19.70
C THR A 414 -22.72 -25.61 -20.13
N SER A 415 -22.92 -25.91 -21.41
CA SER A 415 -24.21 -25.97 -22.09
C SER A 415 -24.52 -27.34 -22.71
N ASN A 416 -23.56 -28.28 -22.65
CA ASN A 416 -23.64 -29.60 -23.28
C ASN A 416 -23.97 -29.51 -24.80
N SER A 417 -23.35 -28.55 -25.48
CA SER A 417 -23.52 -28.25 -26.89
C SER A 417 -22.30 -28.67 -27.73
N SER A 418 -22.46 -28.91 -29.03
CA SER A 418 -21.29 -29.08 -29.91
C SER A 418 -20.64 -27.74 -30.30
N THR A 419 -21.34 -26.63 -30.06
CA THR A 419 -20.92 -25.27 -30.43
C THR A 419 -20.43 -24.44 -29.25
N GLY A 420 -20.65 -24.88 -28.00
CA GLY A 420 -20.07 -24.24 -26.83
C GLY A 420 -18.56 -24.41 -26.80
N GLY A 421 -17.89 -23.47 -26.15
CA GLY A 421 -16.44 -23.35 -26.19
C GLY A 421 -15.77 -24.04 -25.00
N PHE A 422 -14.57 -24.56 -25.20
CA PHE A 422 -13.68 -25.00 -24.12
C PHE A 422 -12.22 -24.85 -24.58
N ILE A 423 -11.28 -24.79 -23.64
CA ILE A 423 -9.85 -24.80 -23.99
C ILE A 423 -9.33 -26.22 -24.10
N TYR A 424 -8.56 -26.49 -25.14
CA TYR A 424 -7.99 -27.80 -25.45
C TYR A 424 -6.48 -27.70 -25.57
N TRP A 425 -5.76 -28.58 -24.88
CA TRP A 425 -4.30 -28.67 -24.96
C TRP A 425 -3.90 -29.24 -26.32
N ASN A 426 -3.62 -28.33 -27.26
CA ASN A 426 -3.49 -28.64 -28.68
C ASN A 426 -2.09 -29.16 -29.01
N ARG A 427 -1.87 -30.43 -28.69
CA ARG A 427 -0.57 -31.06 -28.96
C ARG A 427 -0.38 -31.40 -30.43
N GLN A 428 0.80 -31.08 -30.93
CA GLN A 428 1.22 -31.41 -32.28
C GLN A 428 2.32 -32.48 -32.26
N LEU A 429 2.41 -33.29 -33.33
CA LEU A 429 3.48 -34.28 -33.46
C LEU A 429 4.86 -33.60 -33.63
N PRO A 430 5.95 -34.21 -33.12
CA PRO A 430 6.01 -35.48 -32.40
C PRO A 430 5.68 -35.32 -30.90
N PHE A 431 5.09 -36.35 -30.29
CA PHE A 431 4.83 -36.38 -28.85
C PHE A 431 6.10 -36.68 -28.07
N THR A 432 6.33 -35.97 -26.98
CA THR A 432 7.56 -36.09 -26.17
C THR A 432 7.25 -36.33 -24.69
N PRO A 433 8.14 -37.02 -23.93
CA PRO A 433 8.06 -37.14 -22.47
C PRO A 433 8.18 -35.81 -21.69
N THR A 434 8.36 -34.70 -22.41
CA THR A 434 8.51 -33.35 -21.86
C THR A 434 7.37 -32.43 -22.29
N ASP A 435 6.31 -32.98 -22.90
CA ASP A 435 5.18 -32.20 -23.34
C ASP A 435 4.49 -31.54 -22.13
N LEU A 436 4.44 -30.20 -22.17
CA LEU A 436 3.93 -29.33 -21.12
C LEU A 436 2.82 -28.43 -21.67
N GLY A 437 1.68 -28.42 -21.00
CA GLY A 437 0.64 -27.40 -21.10
C GLY A 437 0.68 -26.51 -19.87
N TYR A 438 0.54 -25.21 -20.06
CA TYR A 438 0.59 -24.23 -18.98
C TYR A 438 -0.24 -23.01 -19.35
N ILE A 439 -1.29 -22.74 -18.58
CA ILE A 439 -2.19 -21.61 -18.78
C ILE A 439 -2.60 -20.98 -17.45
N HIS A 440 -2.78 -19.66 -17.43
CA HIS A 440 -3.19 -18.91 -16.24
C HIS A 440 -4.13 -17.74 -16.57
N PRO A 441 -4.92 -17.26 -15.59
CA PRO A 441 -5.62 -15.98 -15.69
C PRO A 441 -4.66 -14.80 -15.97
N PRO A 442 -5.15 -13.68 -16.54
CA PRO A 442 -4.31 -12.57 -16.97
C PRO A 442 -3.59 -11.84 -15.82
N LYS A 443 -4.15 -11.88 -14.61
CA LYS A 443 -3.63 -11.15 -13.44
C LYS A 443 -3.78 -11.97 -12.16
N PRO A 444 -2.97 -11.70 -11.12
CA PRO A 444 -3.17 -12.28 -9.79
C PRO A 444 -4.55 -11.96 -9.22
N ILE A 445 -5.08 -12.83 -8.38
CA ILE A 445 -6.41 -12.70 -7.79
C ILE A 445 -6.29 -12.48 -6.28
N ALA A 446 -7.05 -11.52 -5.76
CA ALA A 446 -7.15 -11.13 -4.36
C ALA A 446 -7.97 -12.18 -3.58
N VAL A 447 -7.30 -13.22 -3.09
CA VAL A 447 -7.96 -14.36 -2.46
C VAL A 447 -8.26 -14.17 -0.97
N ASP A 448 -9.30 -14.87 -0.51
CA ASP A 448 -9.65 -15.07 0.90
C ASP A 448 -10.33 -16.44 1.14
N LEU A 449 -10.55 -16.78 2.41
CA LEU A 449 -11.11 -18.06 2.87
C LEU A 449 -12.53 -18.39 2.38
N SER A 450 -13.29 -17.41 1.91
CA SER A 450 -14.64 -17.61 1.40
C SER A 450 -14.69 -17.95 -0.08
N MET A 451 -13.53 -17.98 -0.75
CA MET A 451 -13.40 -18.27 -2.17
C MET A 451 -13.10 -19.75 -2.46
N CYS A 452 -13.54 -20.19 -3.63
CA CYS A 452 -13.34 -21.52 -4.20
C CYS A 452 -12.80 -21.42 -5.63
N ILE A 453 -12.00 -22.40 -6.01
CA ILE A 453 -11.60 -22.66 -7.40
C ILE A 453 -12.55 -23.73 -7.92
N ARG A 454 -13.13 -23.51 -9.09
CA ARG A 454 -13.96 -24.47 -9.79
C ARG A 454 -13.51 -24.56 -11.24
N PHE A 455 -13.47 -25.77 -11.78
CA PHE A 455 -13.28 -25.99 -13.20
C PHE A 455 -13.76 -27.39 -13.58
N ALA A 456 -14.13 -27.56 -14.84
CA ALA A 456 -14.35 -28.85 -15.47
C ALA A 456 -13.09 -29.29 -16.23
N TYR A 457 -12.77 -30.57 -16.19
CA TYR A 457 -11.67 -31.16 -16.95
C TYR A 457 -12.10 -32.44 -17.68
N TYR A 458 -11.46 -32.69 -18.81
CA TYR A 458 -11.60 -33.91 -19.60
C TYR A 458 -10.21 -34.40 -19.98
N ILE A 459 -9.91 -35.68 -19.73
CA ILE A 459 -8.63 -36.31 -20.12
C ILE A 459 -8.93 -37.63 -20.80
N LYS A 460 -8.32 -37.88 -21.96
CA LYS A 460 -8.39 -39.19 -22.63
C LYS A 460 -7.17 -39.47 -23.49
N SER A 461 -6.55 -40.61 -23.27
CA SER A 461 -5.35 -41.08 -23.95
C SER A 461 -5.66 -42.21 -24.92
N SER A 462 -4.79 -42.36 -25.91
CA SER A 462 -4.73 -43.53 -26.80
C SER A 462 -4.29 -44.82 -26.08
N ILE A 463 -3.69 -44.69 -24.89
CA ILE A 463 -3.28 -45.83 -24.04
C ILE A 463 -4.01 -45.74 -22.70
N TYR A 464 -4.58 -46.86 -22.28
CA TYR A 464 -5.34 -46.98 -21.03
C TYR A 464 -4.48 -47.51 -19.88
N ASN A 465 -4.79 -47.09 -18.65
CA ASN A 465 -4.25 -47.61 -17.39
C ASN A 465 -2.73 -47.46 -17.19
N LYS A 466 -2.10 -46.39 -17.69
CA LYS A 466 -0.71 -46.06 -17.39
C LYS A 466 -0.56 -44.93 -16.38
N ASN A 467 -1.56 -44.06 -16.27
CA ASN A 467 -1.64 -42.87 -15.41
C ASN A 467 -0.44 -41.92 -15.61
N ASP A 468 -0.07 -41.68 -16.87
CA ASP A 468 1.12 -40.91 -17.24
C ASP A 468 0.81 -39.45 -17.64
N THR A 469 -0.48 -39.08 -17.71
CA THR A 469 -0.94 -37.69 -17.82
C THR A 469 -1.21 -37.11 -16.45
N THR A 470 -0.57 -35.98 -16.15
CA THR A 470 -0.81 -35.19 -14.94
C THR A 470 -1.54 -33.91 -15.30
N LEU A 471 -2.63 -33.60 -14.61
CA LEU A 471 -3.23 -32.27 -14.58
C LEU A 471 -3.09 -31.74 -13.15
N ALA A 472 -2.57 -30.52 -13.00
CA ALA A 472 -2.34 -29.89 -11.71
C ALA A 472 -2.79 -28.43 -11.69
N VAL A 473 -3.23 -27.98 -10.52
CA VAL A 473 -3.49 -26.58 -10.21
C VAL A 473 -2.50 -26.14 -9.14
N THR A 474 -1.71 -25.12 -9.46
CA THR A 474 -0.72 -24.54 -8.56
C THR A 474 -0.95 -23.06 -8.37
N VAL A 475 -0.42 -22.51 -7.28
CA VAL A 475 -0.41 -21.08 -6.98
C VAL A 475 1.02 -20.60 -6.74
N GLY A 476 1.33 -19.38 -7.16
CA GLY A 476 2.69 -18.83 -7.14
C GLY A 476 2.80 -17.37 -6.67
N GLY A 477 1.81 -16.86 -5.94
CA GLY A 477 1.86 -15.54 -5.29
C GLY A 477 2.53 -15.59 -3.92
N CYS A 478 1.76 -15.40 -2.86
CA CYS A 478 2.33 -15.33 -1.51
C CYS A 478 2.58 -16.72 -0.88
N LEU A 479 1.81 -17.74 -1.25
CA LEU A 479 1.90 -19.08 -0.66
C LEU A 479 2.87 -20.01 -1.40
N GLY A 480 2.85 -20.01 -2.74
CA GLY A 480 3.64 -20.93 -3.54
C GLY A 480 3.33 -22.41 -3.24
N ALA A 481 2.27 -22.98 -3.80
CA ALA A 481 1.85 -24.35 -3.46
C ALA A 481 1.17 -25.09 -4.63
N THR A 482 1.18 -26.42 -4.58
CA THR A 482 0.28 -27.25 -5.40
C THR A 482 -1.02 -27.46 -4.65
N LEU A 483 -2.13 -27.02 -5.22
CA LEU A 483 -3.45 -27.10 -4.59
C LEU A 483 -4.11 -28.45 -4.85
N TRP A 484 -3.96 -28.94 -6.07
CA TRP A 484 -4.57 -30.18 -6.51
C TRP A 484 -3.80 -30.74 -7.71
N TYR A 485 -3.79 -32.06 -7.83
CA TYR A 485 -3.32 -32.75 -9.02
C TYR A 485 -4.00 -34.10 -9.16
N ILE A 486 -4.03 -34.63 -10.38
CA ILE A 486 -4.48 -35.98 -10.71
C ILE A 486 -3.51 -36.65 -11.67
N TYR A 487 -3.39 -37.97 -11.56
CA TYR A 487 -2.75 -38.84 -12.55
C TYR A 487 -3.83 -39.72 -13.17
N THR A 488 -4.18 -39.48 -14.43
CA THR A 488 -5.18 -40.29 -15.13
C THR A 488 -4.96 -40.22 -16.63
N ASP A 489 -5.23 -41.30 -17.35
CA ASP A 489 -5.24 -41.31 -18.81
C ASP A 489 -6.66 -41.35 -19.39
N ASP A 490 -7.69 -41.45 -18.54
CA ASP A 490 -9.08 -41.42 -18.94
C ASP A 490 -9.96 -40.93 -17.78
N SER A 491 -10.57 -39.76 -17.93
CA SER A 491 -11.47 -39.17 -16.94
C SER A 491 -12.90 -39.70 -17.05
N GLN A 492 -13.20 -40.57 -18.02
CA GLN A 492 -14.55 -41.08 -18.31
C GLN A 492 -15.57 -39.96 -18.58
N GLY A 493 -15.17 -38.96 -19.36
CA GLY A 493 -15.99 -37.78 -19.66
C GLY A 493 -15.56 -36.54 -18.88
N TRP A 494 -16.39 -35.50 -18.91
CA TRP A 494 -16.17 -34.29 -18.13
C TRP A 494 -16.29 -34.57 -16.63
N GLN A 495 -15.32 -34.08 -15.87
CA GLN A 495 -15.28 -34.15 -14.42
C GLN A 495 -15.18 -32.74 -13.86
N VAL A 496 -15.91 -32.45 -12.79
CA VAL A 496 -15.87 -31.14 -12.12
C VAL A 496 -15.10 -31.28 -10.82
N ILE A 497 -14.26 -30.29 -10.54
CA ILE A 497 -13.59 -30.16 -9.25
C ILE A 497 -13.95 -28.81 -8.64
N ILE A 498 -14.15 -28.81 -7.32
CA ILE A 498 -14.30 -27.61 -6.50
C ILE A 498 -13.26 -27.73 -5.40
N LEU A 499 -12.35 -26.76 -5.34
CA LEU A 499 -11.26 -26.71 -4.39
C LEU A 499 -11.42 -25.46 -3.52
N PRO A 500 -11.35 -25.57 -2.18
CA PRO A 500 -11.23 -24.37 -1.35
C PRO A 500 -9.89 -23.69 -1.65
N VAL A 501 -9.87 -22.36 -1.67
CA VAL A 501 -8.60 -21.61 -1.76
C VAL A 501 -7.83 -21.79 -0.45
N PRO A 502 -6.47 -21.87 -0.47
CA PRO A 502 -5.68 -21.95 0.75
C PRO A 502 -5.94 -20.81 1.73
N LYS A 503 -5.61 -21.05 3.00
CA LYS A 503 -5.85 -20.11 4.11
C LYS A 503 -4.90 -18.89 4.11
N VAL A 504 -4.95 -18.09 3.06
CA VAL A 504 -4.14 -16.89 2.89
C VAL A 504 -5.00 -15.74 2.38
N ALA A 505 -4.80 -14.54 2.93
CA ALA A 505 -5.40 -13.31 2.46
C ALA A 505 -4.31 -12.50 1.73
N CYS A 506 -4.18 -12.70 0.41
CA CYS A 506 -3.16 -12.04 -0.40
C CYS A 506 -3.52 -12.08 -1.89
N MET A 507 -2.63 -11.57 -2.75
CA MET A 507 -2.73 -11.75 -4.20
C MET A 507 -2.07 -13.08 -4.60
N GLU A 508 -2.82 -13.97 -5.24
CA GLU A 508 -2.34 -15.27 -5.74
C GLU A 508 -2.43 -15.35 -7.26
N SER A 509 -1.37 -15.88 -7.89
CA SER A 509 -1.40 -16.25 -9.31
C SER A 509 -1.71 -17.72 -9.43
N PHE A 510 -2.69 -18.08 -10.27
CA PHE A 510 -3.18 -19.45 -10.44
C PHE A 510 -2.70 -20.05 -11.76
N TYR A 511 -2.25 -21.29 -11.74
CA TYR A 511 -1.71 -21.96 -12.92
C TYR A 511 -2.33 -23.34 -13.11
N PHE A 512 -2.79 -23.61 -14.33
CA PHE A 512 -3.27 -24.92 -14.76
C PHE A 512 -2.19 -25.56 -15.61
N THR A 513 -1.61 -26.64 -15.11
CA THR A 513 -0.44 -27.29 -15.72
C THR A 513 -0.79 -28.71 -16.12
N VAL A 514 -0.40 -29.08 -17.33
CA VAL A 514 -0.50 -30.45 -17.84
C VAL A 514 0.89 -30.97 -18.14
N TYR A 515 1.22 -32.15 -17.63
CA TYR A 515 2.47 -32.83 -17.93
C TYR A 515 2.18 -34.23 -18.48
N GLN A 516 2.78 -34.57 -19.61
CA GLN A 516 2.69 -35.91 -20.18
C GLN A 516 4.05 -36.62 -20.13
N LYS A 517 4.10 -37.76 -19.43
CA LYS A 517 5.34 -38.53 -19.28
C LYS A 517 5.66 -39.46 -20.46
N LEU A 518 4.64 -39.99 -21.16
CA LEU A 518 4.84 -40.88 -22.31
C LEU A 518 4.56 -40.18 -23.64
N PRO A 519 5.30 -40.50 -24.72
CA PRO A 519 5.10 -39.94 -26.05
C PRO A 519 3.88 -40.58 -26.74
N VAL A 520 2.71 -40.46 -26.12
CA VAL A 520 1.44 -41.08 -26.53
C VAL A 520 0.42 -39.99 -26.74
N GLU A 521 -0.50 -40.19 -27.68
CA GLU A 521 -1.57 -39.23 -27.96
C GLU A 521 -2.53 -39.12 -26.77
N VAL A 522 -2.73 -37.91 -26.27
CA VAL A 522 -3.69 -37.58 -25.20
C VAL A 522 -4.41 -36.28 -25.54
N SER A 523 -5.69 -36.23 -25.20
CA SER A 523 -6.53 -35.05 -25.22
C SER A 523 -6.74 -34.57 -23.78
N VAL A 524 -6.43 -33.31 -23.51
CA VAL A 524 -6.77 -32.65 -22.25
C VAL A 524 -7.54 -31.38 -22.57
N ALA A 525 -8.71 -31.23 -21.96
CA ALA A 525 -9.54 -30.03 -22.10
C ALA A 525 -9.97 -29.51 -20.73
N LEU A 526 -10.14 -28.19 -20.63
CA LEU A 526 -10.63 -27.49 -19.44
C LEU A 526 -11.79 -26.58 -19.85
N ASP A 527 -12.75 -26.43 -18.95
CA ASP A 527 -13.95 -25.61 -19.15
C ASP A 527 -14.44 -25.05 -17.80
N ASP A 528 -15.34 -24.07 -17.81
CA ASP A 528 -15.96 -23.46 -16.63
C ASP A 528 -14.96 -23.07 -15.50
N ILE A 529 -13.85 -22.42 -15.86
CA ILE A 529 -12.83 -22.00 -14.88
C ILE A 529 -13.35 -20.79 -14.11
N ALA A 530 -13.55 -20.94 -12.80
CA ALA A 530 -14.00 -19.88 -11.90
C ALA A 530 -13.17 -19.87 -10.60
N ILE A 531 -12.81 -18.67 -10.14
CA ILE A 531 -12.12 -18.39 -8.88
C ILE A 531 -12.87 -17.22 -8.23
N GLU A 532 -13.83 -17.56 -7.37
CA GLU A 532 -14.82 -16.63 -6.82
C GLU A 532 -15.36 -17.13 -5.47
N HIS A 533 -16.26 -16.36 -4.84
CA HIS A 533 -16.86 -16.75 -3.56
C HIS A 533 -17.68 -18.04 -3.69
N CYS A 534 -17.51 -18.99 -2.79
CA CYS A 534 -18.19 -20.29 -2.89
C CYS A 534 -19.74 -20.16 -2.88
N ASN A 535 -20.28 -19.07 -2.31
CA ASN A 535 -21.72 -18.83 -2.21
C ASN A 535 -22.33 -18.24 -3.49
N THR A 536 -21.54 -17.72 -4.43
CA THR A 536 -22.04 -17.25 -5.74
C THR A 536 -22.20 -18.40 -6.73
N LEU A 537 -21.75 -19.61 -6.35
CA LEU A 537 -21.87 -20.82 -7.14
C LEU A 537 -23.33 -21.31 -7.17
N SER A 538 -24.03 -21.02 -8.27
CA SER A 538 -25.24 -21.77 -8.60
C SER A 538 -24.87 -23.23 -8.90
N PRO A 539 -25.61 -24.23 -8.37
CA PRO A 539 -25.35 -25.62 -8.69
C PRO A 539 -25.66 -25.85 -10.17
N THR A 540 -24.62 -26.01 -11.00
CA THR A 540 -24.79 -26.63 -12.31
C THR A 540 -25.08 -28.10 -12.04
N THR A 541 -26.36 -28.41 -11.92
CA THR A 541 -26.84 -29.78 -12.00
C THR A 541 -26.60 -30.27 -13.43
N THR A 542 -25.52 -31.00 -13.65
CA THR A 542 -25.49 -31.99 -14.73
C THR A 542 -25.97 -33.31 -14.12
N SER A 543 -27.27 -33.58 -14.22
CA SER A 543 -27.77 -34.95 -14.12
C SER A 543 -27.16 -35.75 -15.27
N ILE A 544 -26.54 -36.88 -14.92
CA ILE A 544 -25.96 -37.91 -15.80
C ILE A 544 -26.98 -38.37 -16.84
#